data_AF-A0A7J3A0Z2-F1
#
_entry.id   AF-A0A7J3A0Z2-F1
#
_cell.length_a   1.000
_cell.length_b   1.000
_cell.length_c   1.000
_cell.angle_alpha   90.00
_cell.angle_beta   90.00
_cell.angle_gamma   90.00
#
_symmetry.space_group_name_H-M   'P 1'
#
loop_
_entity.id
_entity.type
_entity.pdbx_description
1 polymer ?
#
loop_
_entity_poly.entity_id
_entity_poly.type
_entity_poly.pdbx_seq_one_letter_code
_entity_poly.pdbx_strand_id
1 'polypeptide(L)'
;MKKKEGEITLEDMMNILRSHKDSSFRPEDGSMRDICMHYGGLTRPSQTANSQISILSSKMHLHWFTGVSNPCLSIFKPIHFNAGVPDLGEKPTCKYNPKSYWWKIERFHRRFQTCYRQYINEYSRERDMIQGWIIKEAGKIVENLDPKALYKLTELSFREEENLVSKWDERIRMGRLPFLYQYNWRKANSRAELHLSF
;
A
#
# COMPACT_ATOMS: atom_id res chain seq x y z
N MET A 1 -19.25 1.76 9.79
CA MET A 1 -18.73 2.06 11.14
C MET A 1 -19.78 1.95 12.24
N LYS A 2 -20.95 2.61 12.18
CA LYS A 2 -22.00 2.52 13.24
C LYS A 2 -22.38 1.09 13.67
N LYS A 3 -22.35 0.12 12.77
CA LYS A 3 -22.65 -1.30 13.07
C LYS A 3 -21.59 -2.02 13.92
N LYS A 4 -20.40 -1.43 14.08
CA LYS A 4 -19.26 -1.97 14.84
C LYS A 4 -18.81 -0.98 15.94
N GLU A 5 -19.70 -0.11 16.37
CA GLU A 5 -19.37 0.87 17.41
C GLU A 5 -18.94 0.15 18.69
N GLY A 6 -17.80 0.53 19.26
CA GLY A 6 -17.18 -0.18 20.39
C GLY A 6 -16.39 -1.44 20.03
N GLU A 7 -16.47 -1.92 18.79
CA GLU A 7 -15.84 -3.18 18.32
C GLU A 7 -14.91 -2.98 17.12
N ILE A 8 -14.57 -1.72 16.79
CA ILE A 8 -13.71 -1.43 15.64
C ILE A 8 -12.30 -1.96 15.89
N THR A 9 -11.85 -2.90 15.06
CA THR A 9 -10.50 -3.44 15.14
C THR A 9 -9.52 -2.69 14.21
N LEU A 10 -8.23 -3.01 14.34
CA LEU A 10 -7.20 -2.52 13.42
C LEU A 10 -7.48 -2.97 11.97
N GLU A 11 -7.87 -4.23 11.80
CA GLU A 11 -8.22 -4.83 10.52
C GLU A 11 -9.44 -4.15 9.90
N ASP A 12 -10.44 -3.75 10.71
CA ASP A 12 -11.57 -2.97 10.22
C ASP A 12 -11.11 -1.63 9.62
N MET A 13 -10.20 -0.93 10.30
CA MET A 13 -9.64 0.33 9.78
C MET A 13 -8.80 0.09 8.51
N MET A 14 -7.99 -0.97 8.46
CA MET A 14 -7.25 -1.33 7.26
C MET A 14 -8.19 -1.63 6.09
N ASN A 15 -9.27 -2.37 6.33
CA ASN A 15 -10.27 -2.69 5.31
C ASN A 15 -11.00 -1.46 4.79
N ILE A 16 -11.34 -0.51 5.67
CA ILE A 16 -11.92 0.79 5.27
C ILE A 16 -10.93 1.55 4.38
N LEU A 17 -9.67 1.66 4.79
CA LEU A 17 -8.65 2.39 4.02
C LEU A 17 -8.37 1.73 2.66
N ARG A 18 -8.54 0.41 2.56
CA ARG A 18 -8.41 -0.38 1.33
C ARG A 18 -9.63 -0.34 0.42
N SER A 19 -10.75 0.23 0.89
CA SER A 19 -12.04 0.09 0.21
C SER A 19 -12.18 0.98 -1.03
N HIS A 20 -12.94 0.44 -1.98
CA HIS A 20 -13.48 1.14 -3.14
C HIS A 20 -15.00 1.12 -3.06
N LYS A 21 -15.67 2.06 -3.74
CA LYS A 21 -17.13 2.18 -3.75
C LYS A 21 -17.82 0.96 -4.37
N ASP A 22 -17.20 0.36 -5.38
CA ASP A 22 -17.75 -0.78 -6.13
C ASP A 22 -17.04 -2.08 -5.73
N SER A 23 -17.81 -3.14 -5.46
CA SER A 23 -17.28 -4.48 -5.17
C SER A 23 -16.60 -5.14 -6.38
N SER A 24 -16.95 -4.72 -7.59
CA SER A 24 -16.37 -5.16 -8.87
C SER A 24 -15.32 -4.18 -9.40
N PHE A 25 -14.58 -3.55 -8.49
CA PHE A 25 -13.67 -2.45 -8.78
C PHE A 25 -12.66 -2.75 -9.90
N ARG A 26 -12.54 -1.78 -10.81
CA ARG A 26 -11.49 -1.67 -11.81
C ARG A 26 -10.83 -0.30 -11.67
N PRO A 27 -9.49 -0.20 -11.71
CA PRO A 27 -8.80 1.08 -11.57
C PRO A 27 -9.30 2.13 -12.55
N GLU A 28 -9.54 1.80 -13.82
CA GLU A 28 -10.07 2.73 -14.82
C GLU A 28 -11.46 3.30 -14.46
N ASP A 29 -12.31 2.48 -13.83
CA ASP A 29 -13.71 2.81 -13.50
C ASP A 29 -13.87 3.42 -12.09
N GLY A 30 -12.75 3.67 -11.39
CA GLY A 30 -12.75 4.20 -10.02
C GLY A 30 -13.41 5.58 -9.84
N SER A 31 -13.59 5.96 -8.58
CA SER A 31 -14.40 7.10 -8.17
C SER A 31 -13.64 8.02 -7.21
N MET A 32 -13.89 9.33 -7.27
CA MET A 32 -13.41 10.28 -6.25
C MET A 32 -14.00 10.02 -4.85
N ARG A 33 -14.98 9.12 -4.74
CA ARG A 33 -15.56 8.65 -3.47
C ARG A 33 -14.86 7.42 -2.89
N ASP A 34 -13.91 6.83 -3.61
CA ASP A 34 -13.13 5.70 -3.11
C ASP A 34 -12.19 6.18 -2.01
N ILE A 35 -12.09 5.41 -0.92
CA ILE A 35 -11.12 5.70 0.15
C ILE A 35 -9.71 5.34 -0.34
N CYS A 36 -9.56 4.17 -0.94
CA CYS A 36 -8.37 3.82 -1.70
C CYS A 36 -8.48 4.41 -3.12
N MET A 37 -8.06 5.66 -3.28
CA MET A 37 -8.18 6.36 -4.55
C MET A 37 -7.05 5.98 -5.51
N HIS A 38 -7.41 5.37 -6.64
CA HIS A 38 -6.50 5.17 -7.77
C HIS A 38 -6.57 6.35 -8.73
N TYR A 39 -5.44 6.85 -9.21
CA TYR A 39 -5.44 7.87 -10.27
C TYR A 39 -6.24 7.41 -11.49
N GLY A 40 -7.05 8.31 -12.06
CA GLY A 40 -7.94 8.07 -13.20
C GLY A 40 -7.74 8.98 -14.40
N GLY A 41 -6.89 10.01 -14.29
CA GLY A 41 -6.73 11.02 -15.33
C GLY A 41 -7.43 12.32 -15.00
N LEU A 42 -7.91 13.02 -16.03
CA LEU A 42 -8.44 14.39 -15.92
C LEU A 42 -9.59 14.53 -14.90
N THR A 43 -10.53 13.58 -14.89
CA THR A 43 -11.71 13.59 -14.01
C THR A 43 -11.43 13.03 -12.62
N ARG A 44 -10.27 12.38 -12.43
CA ARG A 44 -9.83 11.79 -11.16
C ARG A 44 -8.30 11.96 -11.00
N PRO A 45 -7.83 13.19 -10.73
CA PRO A 45 -6.41 13.56 -10.80
C PRO A 45 -5.61 13.18 -9.54
N SER A 46 -6.27 12.63 -8.51
CA SER A 46 -5.68 12.30 -7.21
C SER A 46 -5.40 10.80 -7.09
N GLN A 47 -4.43 10.45 -6.23
CA GLN A 47 -4.11 9.08 -5.83
C GLN A 47 -3.77 9.05 -4.34
N THR A 48 -4.17 8.00 -3.63
CA THR A 48 -3.73 7.76 -2.26
C THR A 48 -2.22 7.52 -2.25
N ALA A 49 -1.45 8.41 -1.62
CA ALA A 49 0.01 8.35 -1.61
C ALA A 49 0.61 7.63 -0.38
N ASN A 50 -0.15 7.55 0.70
CA ASN A 50 0.12 6.82 1.93
C ASN A 50 -1.19 6.65 2.70
N SER A 51 -1.26 5.66 3.59
CA SER A 51 -2.35 5.50 4.54
C SER A 51 -1.79 5.24 5.93
N GLN A 52 -2.48 5.78 6.95
CA GLN A 52 -2.05 5.71 8.34
C GLN A 52 -3.21 5.31 9.24
N ILE A 53 -2.93 4.43 10.20
CA ILE A 53 -3.79 4.13 11.36
C ILE A 53 -2.94 4.38 12.60
N SER A 54 -3.53 4.92 13.68
CA SER A 54 -2.80 5.18 14.91
C SER A 54 -3.58 4.63 16.10
N ILE A 55 -2.95 3.72 16.83
CA ILE A 55 -3.47 3.16 18.05
C ILE A 55 -2.82 3.92 19.20
N LEU A 56 -3.62 4.75 19.86
CA LEU A 56 -3.16 5.53 21.01
C LEU A 56 -3.54 4.77 22.28
N SER A 57 -2.55 4.39 23.09
CA SER A 57 -2.76 3.75 24.38
C SER A 57 -1.93 4.43 25.47
N SER A 58 -2.26 4.21 26.73
CA SER A 58 -1.49 4.72 27.87
C SER A 58 -0.12 4.06 28.04
N LYS A 59 0.08 2.88 27.44
CA LYS A 59 1.34 2.12 27.56
C LYS A 59 2.28 2.40 26.39
N MET A 60 1.80 2.21 25.18
CA MET A 60 2.60 2.32 23.97
C MET A 60 1.74 2.71 22.77
N HIS A 61 2.08 3.83 22.13
CA HIS A 61 1.49 4.24 20.87
C HIS A 61 2.08 3.42 19.73
N LEU A 62 1.21 2.91 18.86
CA LEU A 62 1.62 2.17 17.67
C LEU A 62 0.94 2.76 16.44
N HIS A 63 1.75 3.12 15.45
CA HIS A 63 1.28 3.73 14.21
C HIS A 63 1.52 2.77 13.06
N TRP A 64 0.54 2.62 12.19
CA TRP A 64 0.57 1.70 11.07
C TRP A 64 0.58 2.50 9.78
N PHE A 65 1.64 2.39 8.99
CA PHE A 65 1.80 3.14 7.75
C PHE A 65 1.91 2.19 6.57
N THR A 66 1.29 2.51 5.43
CA THR A 66 1.66 1.81 4.19
C THR A 66 3.06 2.22 3.74
N GLY A 67 3.45 3.49 3.92
CA GLY A 67 4.73 4.01 3.45
C GLY A 67 4.83 4.12 1.91
N VAL A 68 3.75 3.77 1.21
CA VAL A 68 3.57 3.74 -0.25
C VAL A 68 2.11 4.02 -0.61
N SER A 69 1.85 4.26 -1.90
CA SER A 69 0.51 4.53 -2.44
C SER A 69 -0.45 3.34 -2.30
N ASN A 70 -1.75 3.56 -2.52
CA ASN A 70 -2.78 2.53 -2.71
C ASN A 70 -2.77 1.40 -1.65
N PRO A 71 -3.35 1.60 -0.45
CA PRO A 71 -3.39 0.60 0.62
C PRO A 71 -3.98 -0.75 0.19
N CYS A 72 -4.84 -0.78 -0.84
CA CYS A 72 -5.38 -2.02 -1.40
C CYS A 72 -4.32 -2.88 -2.12
N LEU A 73 -3.10 -2.40 -2.29
CA LEU A 73 -1.97 -3.16 -2.83
C LEU A 73 -0.80 -3.19 -1.84
N SER A 74 -0.95 -2.65 -0.64
CA SER A 74 0.17 -2.46 0.29
C SER A 74 -0.06 -3.07 1.66
N ILE A 75 1.05 -3.39 2.30
CA ILE A 75 1.14 -3.83 3.67
C ILE A 75 1.30 -2.60 4.57
N PHE A 76 0.59 -2.58 5.69
CA PHE A 76 0.77 -1.62 6.77
C PHE A 76 1.90 -2.10 7.69
N LYS A 77 2.92 -1.25 7.87
CA LYS A 77 4.09 -1.48 8.72
C LYS A 77 3.85 -0.85 10.09
N PRO A 78 4.08 -1.59 11.18
CA PRO A 78 4.01 -1.03 12.53
C PRO A 78 5.23 -0.14 12.76
N ILE A 79 5.02 1.07 13.29
CA ILE A 79 6.06 2.05 13.60
C ILE A 79 5.79 2.63 14.98
N HIS A 80 6.83 2.64 15.81
CA HIS A 80 6.87 3.40 17.06
C HIS A 80 7.92 4.49 16.92
N PHE A 81 7.53 5.75 17.11
CA PHE A 81 8.42 6.87 16.78
C PHE A 81 9.72 6.87 17.58
N ASN A 82 9.72 6.40 18.83
CA ASN A 82 10.95 6.31 19.62
C ASN A 82 11.88 5.17 19.17
N ALA A 83 11.35 4.18 18.45
CA ALA A 83 12.15 3.11 17.86
C ALA A 83 12.79 3.54 16.53
N GLY A 84 12.26 4.60 15.90
CA GLY A 84 12.71 5.09 14.60
C GLY A 84 12.09 4.34 13.41
N VAL A 85 12.56 4.69 12.22
CA VAL A 85 12.20 4.05 10.94
C VAL A 85 13.47 3.47 10.34
N PRO A 86 13.43 2.25 9.78
CA PRO A 86 14.60 1.66 9.14
C PRO A 86 15.09 2.48 7.95
N ASP A 87 16.34 2.27 7.55
CA ASP A 87 16.87 2.83 6.32
C ASP A 87 16.20 2.16 5.11
N LEU A 88 15.42 2.93 4.36
CA LEU A 88 14.68 2.48 3.17
C LEU A 88 15.41 2.83 1.87
N GLY A 89 16.68 3.22 1.95
CA GLY A 89 17.50 3.65 0.83
C GLY A 89 17.21 5.11 0.44
N GLU A 90 17.33 5.40 -0.85
CA GLU A 90 17.24 6.78 -1.34
C GLU A 90 15.83 7.37 -1.12
N LYS A 91 15.77 8.59 -0.58
CA LYS A 91 14.50 9.27 -0.33
C LYS A 91 13.75 9.51 -1.65
N PRO A 92 12.42 9.30 -1.69
CA PRO A 92 11.65 9.55 -2.90
C PRO A 92 11.62 11.04 -3.23
N THR A 93 11.72 11.35 -4.52
CA THR A 93 11.47 12.69 -5.07
C THR A 93 10.29 12.62 -6.06
N CYS A 94 10.01 13.72 -6.76
CA CYS A 94 9.04 13.70 -7.86
C CYS A 94 9.51 12.94 -9.11
N LYS A 95 10.75 12.43 -9.12
CA LYS A 95 11.36 11.66 -10.21
C LYS A 95 11.59 10.22 -9.78
N TYR A 96 11.34 9.31 -10.72
CA TYR A 96 11.51 7.88 -10.55
C TYR A 96 12.94 7.56 -10.15
N ASN A 97 13.07 6.72 -9.13
CA ASN A 97 14.35 6.23 -8.65
C ASN A 97 14.22 4.76 -8.23
N PRO A 98 14.83 3.80 -8.93
CA PRO A 98 14.75 2.38 -8.57
C PRO A 98 15.43 2.05 -7.23
N LYS A 99 16.27 2.93 -6.68
CA LYS A 99 16.87 2.77 -5.36
C LYS A 99 16.00 3.29 -4.22
N SER A 100 14.91 3.98 -4.56
CA SER A 100 13.93 4.45 -3.57
C SER A 100 12.86 3.40 -3.36
N TYR A 101 12.70 2.94 -2.12
CA TYR A 101 11.65 2.00 -1.72
C TYR A 101 10.28 2.40 -2.29
N TRP A 102 9.89 3.66 -2.10
CA TRP A 102 8.58 4.14 -2.55
C TRP A 102 8.38 3.98 -4.06
N TRP A 103 9.40 4.32 -4.86
CA TRP A 103 9.32 4.24 -6.31
C TRP A 103 9.37 2.81 -6.86
N LYS A 104 10.07 1.88 -6.20
CA LYS A 104 10.02 0.46 -6.55
C LYS A 104 8.59 -0.08 -6.46
N ILE A 105 7.93 0.18 -5.34
CA ILE A 105 6.57 -0.29 -5.08
C ILE A 105 5.54 0.47 -5.96
N GLU A 106 5.69 1.78 -6.12
CA GLU A 106 4.82 2.58 -7.01
C GLU A 106 4.92 2.11 -8.48
N ARG A 107 6.12 1.76 -8.96
CA ARG A 107 6.30 1.20 -10.30
C ARG A 107 5.46 -0.07 -10.46
N PHE A 108 5.52 -0.97 -9.48
CA PHE A 108 4.69 -2.17 -9.47
C PHE A 108 3.20 -1.83 -9.43
N HIS A 109 2.75 -0.92 -8.55
CA HIS A 109 1.34 -0.51 -8.49
C HIS A 109 0.82 0.03 -9.83
N ARG A 110 1.64 0.80 -10.56
CA ARG A 110 1.26 1.29 -11.90
C ARG A 110 1.15 0.17 -12.92
N ARG A 111 2.07 -0.80 -12.90
CA ARG A 111 1.99 -2.00 -13.76
C ARG A 111 0.78 -2.86 -13.41
N PHE A 112 0.55 -3.13 -12.12
CA PHE A 112 -0.50 -4.00 -11.61
C PHE A 112 -1.89 -3.52 -12.01
N GLN A 113 -2.10 -2.20 -12.16
CA GLN A 113 -3.38 -1.66 -12.62
C GLN A 113 -3.83 -2.20 -13.99
N THR A 114 -2.89 -2.55 -14.88
CA THR A 114 -3.21 -3.13 -16.19
C THR A 114 -3.85 -4.51 -16.13
N CYS A 115 -3.64 -5.22 -15.02
CA CYS A 115 -4.06 -6.60 -14.82
C CYS A 115 -4.75 -6.79 -13.47
N TYR A 116 -5.27 -5.69 -12.89
CA TYR A 116 -5.83 -5.66 -11.54
C TYR A 116 -6.89 -6.73 -11.36
N ARG A 117 -7.91 -6.76 -12.25
CA ARG A 117 -9.02 -7.72 -12.16
C ARG A 117 -8.58 -9.18 -12.27
N GLN A 118 -7.46 -9.44 -12.95
CA GLN A 118 -6.94 -10.78 -13.15
C GLN A 118 -6.27 -11.30 -11.89
N TYR A 119 -5.50 -10.46 -11.19
CA TYR A 119 -4.62 -10.91 -10.12
C TYR A 119 -4.99 -10.43 -8.71
N ILE A 120 -5.89 -9.45 -8.56
CA ILE A 120 -6.16 -8.82 -7.26
C ILE A 120 -6.57 -9.82 -6.19
N ASN A 121 -7.43 -10.80 -6.50
CA ASN A 121 -7.91 -11.77 -5.52
C ASN A 121 -6.80 -12.66 -4.97
N GLU A 122 -5.85 -13.05 -5.82
CA GLU A 122 -4.72 -13.89 -5.42
C GLU A 122 -3.67 -13.04 -4.68
N TYR A 123 -3.36 -11.86 -5.23
CA TYR A 123 -2.43 -10.90 -4.63
C TYR A 123 -2.88 -10.48 -3.22
N SER A 124 -4.17 -10.15 -3.07
CA SER A 124 -4.72 -9.69 -1.79
C SER A 124 -4.67 -10.78 -0.73
N ARG A 125 -4.91 -12.05 -1.09
CA ARG A 125 -4.77 -13.18 -0.15
C ARG A 125 -3.34 -13.29 0.38
N GLU A 126 -2.33 -13.22 -0.49
CA GLU A 126 -0.94 -13.27 -0.06
C GLU A 126 -0.55 -12.06 0.81
N ARG A 127 -0.94 -10.85 0.38
CA ARG A 127 -0.77 -9.63 1.17
C ARG A 127 -1.42 -9.75 2.55
N ASP A 128 -2.64 -10.26 2.62
CA ASP A 128 -3.40 -10.34 3.88
C ASP A 128 -2.87 -11.41 4.82
N MET A 129 -2.31 -12.51 4.30
CA MET A 129 -1.56 -13.48 5.11
C MET A 129 -0.34 -12.84 5.77
N ILE A 130 0.46 -12.09 5.01
CA ILE A 130 1.62 -11.35 5.53
C ILE A 130 1.17 -10.30 6.56
N GLN A 131 0.12 -9.53 6.24
CA GLN A 131 -0.44 -8.51 7.13
C GLN A 131 -0.89 -9.12 8.47
N GLY A 132 -1.59 -10.25 8.44
CA GLY A 132 -2.06 -10.93 9.64
C GLY A 132 -0.92 -11.41 10.53
N TRP A 133 0.15 -11.94 9.93
CA TRP A 133 1.36 -12.30 10.66
C TRP A 133 2.01 -11.07 11.32
N ILE A 134 2.16 -9.95 10.60
CA ILE A 134 2.73 -8.71 11.16
C ILE A 134 1.89 -8.18 12.33
N ILE A 135 0.55 -8.18 12.20
CA ILE A 135 -0.36 -7.75 13.27
C ILE A 135 -0.18 -8.61 14.52
N LYS A 136 -0.13 -9.94 14.34
CA LYS A 136 0.07 -10.89 15.45
C LYS A 136 1.41 -10.67 16.15
N GLU A 137 2.50 -10.51 15.42
CA GLU A 137 3.82 -10.29 16.02
C GLU A 137 3.92 -8.92 16.69
N ALA A 138 3.33 -7.87 16.10
CA ALA A 138 3.30 -6.55 16.71
C ALA A 138 2.54 -6.56 18.05
N GLY A 139 1.43 -7.30 18.13
CA GLY A 139 0.66 -7.46 19.37
C GLY A 139 1.52 -8.03 20.52
N LYS A 140 2.24 -9.14 20.27
CA LYS A 140 3.14 -9.74 21.26
C LYS A 140 4.26 -8.79 21.70
N ILE A 141 4.82 -8.01 20.77
CA ILE A 141 5.91 -7.08 21.08
C ILE A 141 5.40 -5.91 21.94
N VAL A 142 4.21 -5.39 21.63
CA VAL A 142 3.58 -4.32 22.41
C VAL A 142 3.24 -4.78 23.83
N GLU A 143 2.79 -6.02 24.01
CA GLU A 143 2.56 -6.60 25.35
C GLU A 143 3.84 -6.63 26.19
N ASN A 144 4.97 -6.93 25.56
CA ASN A 144 6.29 -7.00 26.20
C ASN A 144 7.01 -5.65 26.29
N LEU A 145 6.45 -4.58 25.71
CA LEU A 145 7.02 -3.23 25.69
C LEU A 145 8.49 -3.20 25.20
N ASP A 146 8.78 -3.86 24.07
CA ASP A 146 10.12 -3.90 23.48
C ASP A 146 10.21 -3.09 22.17
N PRO A 147 10.63 -1.81 22.23
CA PRO A 147 10.84 -0.97 21.04
C PRO A 147 11.87 -1.53 20.05
N LYS A 148 12.88 -2.27 20.51
CA LYS A 148 13.92 -2.83 19.62
C LYS A 148 13.38 -4.00 18.82
N ALA A 149 12.60 -4.87 19.45
CA ALA A 149 11.88 -5.92 18.73
C ALA A 149 10.90 -5.31 17.72
N LEU A 150 10.24 -4.20 18.08
CA LEU A 150 9.33 -3.54 17.16
C LEU A 150 10.05 -2.97 15.94
N TYR A 151 11.20 -2.30 16.12
CA TYR A 151 12.02 -1.82 15.00
C TYR A 151 12.40 -2.96 14.05
N LYS A 152 12.81 -4.12 14.58
CA LYS A 152 13.13 -5.31 13.76
C LYS A 152 11.91 -5.81 12.99
N LEU A 153 10.73 -5.83 13.61
CA LEU A 153 9.49 -6.19 12.93
C LEU A 153 9.14 -5.15 11.84
N THR A 154 9.36 -3.86 12.09
CA THR A 154 9.19 -2.80 11.09
C THR A 154 10.08 -3.07 9.87
N GLU A 155 11.38 -3.26 10.08
CA GLU A 155 12.34 -3.56 9.01
C GLU A 155 11.94 -4.81 8.21
N LEU A 156 11.56 -5.88 8.90
CA LEU A 156 11.10 -7.11 8.25
C LEU A 156 9.81 -6.87 7.45
N SER A 157 8.87 -6.07 7.98
CA SER A 157 7.61 -5.74 7.28
C SER A 157 7.85 -4.97 5.97
N PHE A 158 8.86 -4.09 5.93
CA PHE A 158 9.28 -3.43 4.68
C PHE A 158 9.86 -4.44 3.68
N ARG A 159 10.73 -5.33 4.15
CA ARG A 159 11.35 -6.39 3.33
C ARG A 159 10.33 -7.38 2.76
N GLU A 160 9.35 -7.78 3.57
CA GLU A 160 8.27 -8.67 3.12
C GLU A 160 7.42 -8.05 2.01
N GLU A 161 7.21 -6.72 2.01
CA GLU A 161 6.52 -6.07 0.88
C GLU A 161 7.40 -6.03 -0.37
N GLU A 162 8.71 -5.75 -0.27
CA GLU A 162 9.61 -5.83 -1.42
C GLU A 162 9.66 -7.26 -1.99
N ASN A 163 9.66 -8.28 -1.13
CA ASN A 163 9.63 -9.69 -1.54
C ASN A 163 8.32 -10.04 -2.25
N LEU A 164 7.17 -9.65 -1.67
CA LEU A 164 5.86 -9.84 -2.27
C LEU A 164 5.79 -9.16 -3.64
N VAL A 165 6.20 -7.90 -3.72
CA VAL A 165 6.19 -7.14 -4.98
C VAL A 165 7.10 -7.77 -6.01
N SER A 166 8.33 -8.16 -5.66
CA SER A 166 9.28 -8.78 -6.59
C SER A 166 8.74 -10.09 -7.16
N LYS A 167 8.22 -10.96 -6.29
CA LYS A 167 7.56 -12.21 -6.68
C LYS A 167 6.41 -11.97 -7.67
N TRP A 168 5.57 -10.97 -7.41
CA TRP A 168 4.42 -10.67 -8.25
C TRP A 168 4.80 -9.94 -9.53
N ASP A 169 5.84 -9.11 -9.53
CA ASP A 169 6.32 -8.37 -10.70
C ASP A 169 6.79 -9.32 -11.83
N GLU A 170 7.29 -10.49 -11.45
CA GLU A 170 7.66 -11.60 -12.34
C GLU A 170 6.44 -12.41 -12.82
N ARG A 171 5.40 -12.52 -11.99
CA ARG A 171 4.20 -13.33 -12.27
C ARG A 171 3.18 -12.62 -13.16
N ILE A 172 3.00 -11.31 -12.98
CA ILE A 172 1.94 -10.58 -13.65
C ILE A 172 2.21 -10.42 -15.15
N ARG A 173 1.16 -10.60 -15.95
CA ARG A 173 1.16 -10.21 -17.36
C ARG A 173 0.36 -8.93 -17.53
N MET A 174 0.95 -7.92 -18.16
CA MET A 174 0.27 -6.64 -18.35
C MET A 174 -0.88 -6.80 -19.35
N GLY A 175 -2.02 -6.21 -19.01
CA GLY A 175 -3.19 -6.13 -19.86
C GLY A 175 -3.26 -4.81 -20.64
N ARG A 176 -4.26 -4.70 -21.52
CA ARG A 176 -4.55 -3.44 -22.23
C ARG A 176 -5.45 -2.56 -21.36
N LEU A 177 -5.12 -1.28 -21.28
CA LEU A 177 -5.95 -0.26 -20.66
C LEU A 177 -6.79 0.50 -21.69
N PRO A 178 -7.94 1.08 -21.30
CA PRO A 178 -8.67 2.02 -22.15
C PRO A 178 -7.77 3.18 -22.60
N PHE A 179 -7.92 3.62 -23.85
CA PHE A 179 -7.00 4.57 -24.50
C PHE A 179 -6.76 5.85 -23.69
N LEU A 180 -7.83 6.54 -23.25
CA LEU A 180 -7.70 7.78 -22.49
C LEU A 180 -7.04 7.56 -21.12
N TYR A 181 -7.33 6.42 -20.49
CA TYR A 181 -6.74 6.06 -19.21
C TYR A 181 -5.23 5.79 -19.35
N GLN A 182 -4.85 5.02 -20.37
CA GLN A 182 -3.47 4.75 -20.74
C GLN A 182 -2.70 6.03 -21.07
N TYR A 183 -3.30 6.94 -21.85
CA TYR A 183 -2.71 8.22 -22.21
C TYR A 183 -2.40 9.06 -20.96
N ASN A 184 -3.35 9.16 -20.02
CA ASN A 184 -3.16 9.91 -18.79
C ASN A 184 -2.05 9.31 -17.91
N TRP A 185 -1.99 7.98 -17.80
CA TRP A 185 -0.88 7.31 -17.11
C TRP A 185 0.47 7.52 -17.79
N ARG A 186 0.54 7.50 -19.14
CA ARG A 186 1.78 7.83 -19.88
C ARG A 186 2.25 9.25 -19.58
N LYS A 187 1.33 10.23 -19.48
CA LYS A 187 1.66 11.61 -19.10
C LYS A 187 2.17 11.70 -17.66
N ALA A 188 1.54 11.02 -16.71
CA ALA A 188 1.97 10.98 -15.30
C ALA A 188 3.35 10.30 -15.16
N ASN A 189 3.58 9.22 -15.89
CA ASN A 189 4.85 8.51 -15.96
C ASN A 189 5.96 9.36 -16.55
N SER A 190 5.70 10.07 -17.66
CA SER A 190 6.67 10.97 -18.29
C SER A 190 7.10 12.11 -17.36
N ARG A 191 6.17 12.72 -16.61
CA ARG A 191 6.50 13.76 -15.61
C ARG A 191 7.45 13.24 -14.53
N ALA A 192 7.26 11.98 -14.15
CA ALA A 192 8.08 11.27 -13.18
C ALA A 192 9.35 10.65 -13.79
N GLU A 193 9.62 10.77 -15.09
CA GLU A 193 10.74 10.08 -15.77
C GLU A 193 10.70 8.55 -15.61
N LEU A 194 9.49 8.00 -15.42
CA LEU A 194 9.25 6.58 -15.36
C LEU A 194 8.92 6.04 -16.75
N HIS A 195 9.76 5.18 -17.29
CA HIS A 195 9.51 4.52 -18.57
C HIS A 195 8.83 3.16 -18.33
N LEU A 196 7.49 3.14 -18.41
CA LEU A 196 6.68 1.92 -18.38
C LEU A 196 5.91 1.77 -19.70
N SER A 197 6.09 0.62 -20.34
CA SER A 197 5.30 0.23 -21.51
C SER A 197 3.98 -0.39 -21.06
N PHE A 198 2.90 0.38 -21.14
CA PHE A 198 1.52 -0.13 -21.11
C PHE A 198 1.08 -0.56 -22.49
#